data_AF-A0A4P7VR13-F1
#
_entry.id   AF-A0A4P7VR13-F1
#
_cell.length_a   1.000
_cell.length_b   1.000
_cell.length_c   1.000
_cell.angle_alpha   90.00
_cell.angle_beta   90.00
_cell.angle_gamma   90.00
#
_symmetry.space_group_name_H-M   'P 1'
#
loop_
_entity.id
_entity.type
_entity.pdbx_description
1 polymer ?
#
loop_
_entity_poly.entity_id
_entity_poly.type
_entity_poly.pdbx_seq_one_letter_code
_entity_poly.pdbx_strand_id
1 'polypeptide(L)'
;MNLVKKIFAAIAIVAVTVSAQAQNPMSPYSKYGYGILNDNATSAQRAMGGVGYAMSSGRQINAMNPASYAAIDSLTFLFDMGLTTTALWSKEGNTSGKDFGGGLDYITMQFPITKYLGGSIGLVPLSSVGYSFGSKVDNGTSLRQGSGGLNQLYFGLGVRPFTGLTLGANIGYLFGTTINDSYVTTSAGSTTLFERVIEVRDYRLQFGIQYALPINGRDKLTAGVTYTPGKTLLGHTWGIKYDVNADTDGSGAAVPDTVGYTSLKGKYSLPETWGIGLNYVWNEKLMVEADFTYQPWKNADFDLNKEFNESTEFNNRWKFALGAQLTPRARGNYAQRVNYRLGGFYSNDYIKVRGNNVREYGLTMGFGLPAPGSKTVINIGFEWRHRQANPMPLIKENYFSVTLGVNFNELWFYQSKIR
;
A
#
# COMPACT_ATOMS: atom_id res chain seq x y z
N MET A 1 12.17 -13.62 -32.64
CA MET A 1 10.95 -13.07 -32.02
C MET A 1 11.09 -13.15 -30.51
N ASN A 2 11.48 -12.03 -29.90
CA ASN A 2 12.28 -12.00 -28.66
C ASN A 2 11.52 -12.47 -27.42
N LEU A 3 12.20 -13.25 -26.56
CA LEU A 3 11.71 -13.76 -25.27
C LEU A 3 11.01 -12.68 -24.42
N VAL A 4 11.48 -11.44 -24.52
CA VAL A 4 10.89 -10.25 -23.88
C VAL A 4 9.44 -10.02 -24.31
N LYS A 5 9.10 -10.13 -25.60
CA LYS A 5 7.71 -10.01 -26.08
C LYS A 5 6.82 -11.14 -25.55
N LYS A 6 7.36 -12.35 -25.39
CA LYS A 6 6.64 -13.49 -24.80
C LYS A 6 6.41 -13.30 -23.29
N ILE A 7 7.38 -12.75 -22.56
CA ILE A 7 7.24 -12.40 -21.15
C ILE A 7 6.22 -11.28 -20.97
N PHE A 8 6.28 -10.21 -21.77
CA PHE A 8 5.28 -9.15 -21.77
C PHE A 8 3.88 -9.67 -22.11
N ALA A 9 3.76 -10.55 -23.11
CA ALA A 9 2.48 -11.17 -23.45
C ALA A 9 1.96 -12.08 -22.33
N ALA A 10 2.82 -12.87 -21.67
CA ALA A 10 2.43 -13.70 -20.54
C ALA A 10 2.02 -12.86 -19.31
N ILE A 11 2.75 -11.79 -19.02
CA ILE A 11 2.38 -10.82 -17.96
C ILE A 11 1.08 -10.13 -18.31
N ALA A 12 0.87 -9.71 -19.56
CA ALA A 12 -0.38 -9.10 -20.00
C ALA A 12 -1.56 -10.07 -19.88
N ILE A 13 -1.38 -11.34 -20.25
CA ILE A 13 -2.42 -12.38 -20.11
C ILE A 13 -2.73 -12.62 -18.62
N VAL A 14 -1.71 -12.75 -17.76
CA VAL A 14 -1.91 -12.89 -16.31
C VAL A 14 -2.56 -11.64 -15.71
N ALA A 15 -2.16 -10.45 -16.14
CA ALA A 15 -2.75 -9.20 -15.68
C ALA A 15 -4.23 -9.10 -16.08
N VAL A 16 -4.58 -9.49 -17.31
CA VAL A 16 -5.97 -9.50 -17.83
C VAL A 16 -6.82 -10.55 -17.12
N THR A 17 -6.31 -11.76 -16.88
CA THR A 17 -7.09 -12.81 -16.21
C THR A 17 -7.29 -12.54 -14.72
N VAL A 18 -6.32 -11.92 -14.05
CA VAL A 18 -6.46 -11.51 -12.64
C VAL A 18 -7.43 -10.32 -12.52
N SER A 19 -7.36 -9.33 -13.41
CA SER A 19 -8.28 -8.17 -13.35
C SER A 19 -9.73 -8.49 -13.71
N ALA A 20 -9.99 -9.53 -14.51
CA ALA A 20 -11.36 -9.96 -14.85
C ALA A 20 -12.10 -10.70 -13.70
N GLN A 21 -11.42 -11.04 -12.60
CA GLN A 21 -12.00 -11.74 -11.44
C GLN A 21 -11.70 -11.04 -10.10
N ALA A 22 -10.86 -10.01 -10.08
CA ALA A 22 -10.40 -9.42 -8.83
C ALA A 22 -11.29 -8.26 -8.36
N GLN A 23 -12.07 -8.53 -7.33
CA GLN A 23 -12.52 -7.50 -6.40
C GLN A 23 -11.41 -7.25 -5.35
N ASN A 24 -11.36 -6.07 -4.74
CA ASN A 24 -10.49 -5.86 -3.58
C ASN A 24 -10.89 -6.86 -2.48
N PRO A 25 -9.94 -7.51 -1.78
CA PRO A 25 -10.28 -8.44 -0.71
C PRO A 25 -11.18 -7.75 0.33
N MET A 26 -12.35 -8.34 0.58
CA MET A 26 -13.39 -7.80 1.45
C MET A 26 -13.05 -8.07 2.91
N SER A 27 -12.30 -7.16 3.53
CA SER A 27 -12.05 -7.17 4.97
C SER A 27 -13.12 -6.36 5.71
N PRO A 28 -13.87 -6.97 6.65
CA PRO A 28 -14.74 -6.24 7.58
C PRO A 28 -14.05 -5.10 8.33
N TYR A 29 -12.74 -5.18 8.60
CA TYR A 29 -12.01 -4.08 9.25
C TYR A 29 -11.79 -2.87 8.33
N SER A 30 -11.83 -3.04 7.00
CA SER A 30 -11.66 -1.92 6.06
C SER A 30 -12.81 -0.90 6.09
N LYS A 31 -13.93 -1.23 6.76
CA LYS A 31 -15.04 -0.30 6.99
C LYS A 31 -14.66 0.89 7.87
N TYR A 32 -13.68 0.72 8.75
CA TYR A 32 -13.34 1.75 9.74
C TYR A 32 -12.37 2.78 9.15
N GLY A 33 -12.62 4.05 9.45
CA GLY A 33 -11.74 5.16 9.09
C GLY A 33 -11.51 5.30 7.58
N TYR A 34 -10.25 5.27 7.17
CA TYR A 34 -9.79 5.42 5.79
C TYR A 34 -9.51 4.07 5.11
N GLY A 35 -9.92 2.96 5.72
CA GLY A 35 -9.66 1.60 5.25
C GLY A 35 -8.31 1.05 5.70
N ILE A 36 -7.83 0.04 5.00
CA ILE A 36 -6.53 -0.57 5.28
C ILE A 36 -5.44 0.31 4.64
N LEU A 37 -4.49 0.74 5.45
CA LEU A 37 -3.37 1.57 5.00
C LEU A 37 -2.26 0.71 4.39
N ASN A 38 -1.67 1.19 3.30
CA ASN A 38 -0.49 0.61 2.68
C ASN A 38 0.78 1.37 3.07
N ASP A 39 1.92 0.67 3.09
CA ASP A 39 3.21 1.22 3.52
C ASP A 39 4.10 1.69 2.36
N ASN A 40 3.56 1.82 1.15
CA ASN A 40 4.29 2.19 -0.08
C ASN A 40 5.52 1.29 -0.37
N ALA A 41 5.50 0.06 0.15
CA ALA A 41 6.57 -0.91 -0.05
C ALA A 41 6.45 -1.58 -1.42
N THR A 42 7.55 -1.62 -2.17
CA THR A 42 7.69 -2.40 -3.41
C THR A 42 7.68 -3.90 -3.13
N SER A 43 7.57 -4.72 -4.18
CA SER A 43 7.60 -6.18 -4.08
C SER A 43 8.83 -6.72 -3.34
N ALA A 44 10.00 -6.11 -3.56
CA ALA A 44 11.24 -6.48 -2.90
C ALA A 44 11.19 -6.16 -1.39
N GLN A 45 10.62 -5.00 -1.03
CA GLN A 45 10.51 -4.54 0.35
C GLN A 45 9.48 -5.34 1.13
N ARG A 46 8.34 -5.67 0.51
CA ARG A 46 7.33 -6.55 1.11
C ARG A 46 7.87 -7.93 1.43
N ALA A 47 8.69 -8.51 0.56
CA ALA A 47 9.36 -9.78 0.83
C ALA A 47 10.34 -9.73 2.04
N MET A 48 10.63 -8.54 2.59
CA MET A 48 11.49 -8.29 3.75
C MET A 48 10.71 -7.66 4.92
N GLY A 49 9.40 -7.92 5.04
CA GLY A 49 8.58 -7.41 6.14
C GLY A 49 8.11 -5.96 5.93
N GLY A 50 8.33 -5.40 4.74
CA GLY A 50 8.02 -4.01 4.43
C GLY A 50 9.04 -3.02 4.98
N VAL A 51 10.29 -3.44 5.17
CA VAL A 51 11.41 -2.55 5.49
C VAL A 51 11.88 -1.78 4.25
N GLY A 52 12.35 -0.57 4.44
CA GLY A 52 12.79 0.31 3.38
C GLY A 52 13.19 1.73 3.78
N TYR A 53 13.10 2.15 5.04
CA TYR A 53 13.47 3.54 5.37
C TYR A 53 14.97 3.80 5.22
N ALA A 54 15.83 2.82 5.47
CA ALA A 54 17.28 2.91 5.32
C ALA A 54 17.82 2.16 4.09
N MET A 55 16.96 1.44 3.38
CA MET A 55 17.33 0.76 2.14
C MET A 55 17.77 1.76 1.08
N SER A 56 18.99 1.57 0.57
CA SER A 56 19.52 2.31 -0.58
C SER A 56 20.05 1.30 -1.59
N SER A 57 19.56 1.36 -2.82
CA SER A 57 19.96 0.45 -3.89
C SER A 57 20.00 1.18 -5.22
N GLY A 58 21.06 0.96 -6.00
CA GLY A 58 21.15 1.45 -7.37
C GLY A 58 20.39 0.59 -8.39
N ARG A 59 19.71 -0.48 -7.94
CA ARG A 59 19.06 -1.47 -8.83
C ARG A 59 17.59 -1.69 -8.51
N GLN A 60 17.09 -1.11 -7.42
CA GLN A 60 15.71 -1.26 -6.96
C GLN A 60 15.20 0.10 -6.54
N ILE A 61 13.96 0.38 -6.91
CA ILE A 61 13.30 1.63 -6.55
C ILE A 61 12.81 1.49 -5.11
N ASN A 62 13.06 2.50 -4.29
CA ASN A 62 12.55 2.57 -2.93
C ASN A 62 11.65 3.80 -2.79
N ALA A 63 10.35 3.59 -2.96
CA ALA A 63 9.35 4.64 -2.84
C ALA A 63 9.06 5.05 -1.38
N MET A 64 9.54 4.29 -0.39
CA MET A 64 9.31 4.57 1.03
C MET A 64 10.14 5.76 1.52
N ASN A 65 11.34 5.98 0.97
CA ASN A 65 12.21 7.10 1.33
C ASN A 65 12.74 7.83 0.08
N PRO A 66 12.34 9.10 -0.17
CA PRO A 66 12.80 9.84 -1.35
C PRO A 66 14.31 10.13 -1.37
N ALA A 67 15.00 10.10 -0.23
CA ALA A 67 16.45 10.26 -0.20
C ALA A 67 17.19 9.10 -0.89
N SER A 68 16.53 7.94 -1.04
CA SER A 68 17.09 6.81 -1.76
C SER A 68 17.23 7.08 -3.26
N TYR A 69 16.51 8.06 -3.82
CA TYR A 69 16.51 8.30 -5.26
C TYR A 69 17.86 8.77 -5.79
N ALA A 70 18.64 9.46 -4.95
CA ALA A 70 19.99 9.90 -5.26
C ALA A 70 21.01 8.75 -5.33
N ALA A 71 20.64 7.54 -4.88
CA ALA A 71 21.51 6.36 -4.90
C ALA A 71 21.47 5.59 -6.23
N ILE A 72 20.69 6.06 -7.22
CA ILE A 72 20.63 5.48 -8.56
C ILE A 72 21.96 5.59 -9.29
N ASP A 73 22.27 4.60 -10.13
CA ASP A 73 23.39 4.70 -11.06
C ASP A 73 23.05 5.70 -12.18
N SER A 74 23.98 6.60 -12.47
CA SER A 74 23.86 7.69 -13.44
C SER A 74 23.49 7.28 -14.87
N LEU A 75 23.65 5.99 -15.21
CA LEU A 75 23.37 5.48 -16.56
C LEU A 75 22.14 4.57 -16.63
N THR A 76 21.49 4.29 -15.51
CA THR A 76 20.40 3.30 -15.45
C THR A 76 19.05 3.94 -15.25
N PHE A 77 18.08 3.46 -16.00
CA PHE A 77 16.67 3.71 -15.78
C PHE A 77 16.05 2.51 -15.09
N LEU A 78 15.27 2.77 -14.05
CA LEU A 78 14.53 1.76 -13.33
C LEU A 78 13.04 1.94 -13.56
N PHE A 79 12.36 0.86 -13.92
CA PHE A 79 10.91 0.78 -13.95
C PHE A 79 10.47 -0.45 -13.16
N ASP A 80 9.60 -0.27 -12.18
CA ASP A 80 9.14 -1.34 -11.30
C ASP A 80 7.62 -1.33 -11.20
N MET A 81 7.02 -2.48 -11.46
CA MET A 81 5.57 -2.68 -11.38
C MET A 81 5.28 -3.90 -10.54
N GLY A 82 4.36 -3.77 -9.59
CA GLY A 82 3.89 -4.85 -8.73
C GLY A 82 2.43 -5.23 -9.01
N LEU A 83 2.16 -6.53 -9.00
CA LEU A 83 0.82 -7.11 -8.95
C LEU A 83 0.74 -7.98 -7.70
N THR A 84 -0.31 -7.80 -6.89
CA THR A 84 -0.52 -8.61 -5.68
C THR A 84 -1.86 -9.31 -5.76
N THR A 85 -1.90 -10.60 -5.45
CA THR A 85 -3.13 -11.34 -5.18
C THR A 85 -3.16 -11.71 -3.70
N THR A 86 -4.35 -11.76 -3.10
CA THR A 86 -4.52 -11.98 -1.66
C THR A 86 -5.72 -12.89 -1.42
N ALA A 87 -5.48 -14.00 -0.74
CA ALA A 87 -6.53 -14.82 -0.16
C ALA A 87 -6.78 -14.37 1.29
N LEU A 88 -8.05 -14.14 1.64
CA LEU A 88 -8.49 -13.74 2.96
C LEU A 88 -9.36 -14.85 3.57
N TRP A 89 -9.06 -15.21 4.81
CA TRP A 89 -9.92 -16.05 5.63
C TRP A 89 -10.31 -15.28 6.89
N SER A 90 -11.61 -15.05 7.07
CA SER A 90 -12.16 -14.40 8.25
C SER A 90 -12.90 -15.40 9.13
N LYS A 91 -12.86 -15.20 10.45
CA LYS A 91 -13.58 -16.00 11.43
C LYS A 91 -14.11 -15.13 12.56
N GLU A 92 -15.41 -15.24 12.82
CA GLU A 92 -16.11 -14.60 13.93
C GLU A 92 -16.96 -15.67 14.63
N GLY A 93 -16.53 -16.11 15.83
CA GLY A 93 -17.17 -17.24 16.52
C GLY A 93 -17.21 -18.51 15.66
N ASN A 94 -18.42 -18.97 15.34
CA ASN A 94 -18.68 -20.15 14.49
C ASN A 94 -18.85 -19.82 12.99
N THR A 95 -18.86 -18.54 12.62
CA THR A 95 -18.99 -18.11 11.22
C THR A 95 -17.61 -17.92 10.61
N SER A 96 -17.41 -18.45 9.40
CA SER A 96 -16.19 -18.27 8.62
C SER A 96 -16.49 -17.70 7.24
N GLY A 97 -15.66 -16.77 6.78
CA GLY A 97 -15.66 -16.24 5.43
C GLY A 97 -14.35 -16.56 4.72
N LYS A 98 -14.42 -16.70 3.39
CA LYS A 98 -13.25 -16.76 2.52
C LYS A 98 -13.46 -15.78 1.38
N ASP A 99 -12.42 -15.04 1.06
CA ASP A 99 -12.42 -14.14 -0.07
C ASP A 99 -11.07 -14.20 -0.81
N PHE A 100 -11.07 -13.79 -2.06
CA PHE A 100 -9.89 -13.73 -2.90
C PHE A 100 -9.95 -12.48 -3.78
N GLY A 101 -8.91 -11.67 -3.68
CA GLY A 101 -8.78 -10.46 -4.47
C GLY A 101 -7.38 -10.29 -5.04
N GLY A 102 -7.22 -9.31 -5.91
CA GLY A 102 -5.92 -8.97 -6.48
C GLY A 102 -5.96 -7.65 -7.22
N GLY A 103 -4.79 -7.15 -7.60
CA GLY A 103 -4.74 -5.89 -8.32
C GLY A 103 -3.35 -5.37 -8.57
N LEU A 104 -3.34 -4.23 -9.26
CA LEU A 104 -2.16 -3.40 -9.42
C LEU A 104 -1.77 -2.81 -8.08
N ASP A 105 -0.52 -3.06 -7.70
CA ASP A 105 -0.03 -2.74 -6.38
C ASP A 105 0.83 -1.48 -6.37
N TYR A 106 1.65 -1.28 -7.41
CA TYR A 106 2.35 -0.03 -7.66
C TYR A 106 2.90 -0.01 -9.08
N ILE A 107 3.11 1.20 -9.60
CA ILE A 107 3.95 1.46 -10.77
C ILE A 107 4.89 2.58 -10.37
N THR A 108 6.19 2.33 -10.44
CA THR A 108 7.20 3.32 -10.08
C THR A 108 8.30 3.35 -11.12
N MET A 109 8.85 4.54 -11.30
CA MET A 109 9.90 4.84 -12.25
C MET A 109 10.96 5.67 -11.53
N GLN A 110 12.23 5.41 -11.81
CA GLN A 110 13.33 6.18 -11.24
C GLN A 110 14.39 6.40 -12.32
N PHE A 111 14.85 7.64 -12.41
CA PHE A 111 15.79 8.06 -13.43
C PHE A 111 16.86 8.99 -12.83
N PRO A 112 18.12 8.88 -13.28
CA PRO A 112 19.17 9.81 -12.93
C PRO A 112 18.95 11.13 -13.67
N ILE A 113 19.11 12.25 -12.97
CA ILE A 113 19.12 13.59 -13.57
C ILE A 113 20.56 14.09 -13.66
N THR A 114 21.35 13.91 -12.59
CA THR A 114 22.79 14.16 -12.57
C THR A 114 23.50 13.09 -11.72
N LYS A 115 24.84 13.15 -11.60
CA LYS A 115 25.62 12.27 -10.70
C LYS A 115 25.22 12.39 -9.21
N TYR A 116 24.55 13.47 -8.83
CA TYR A 116 24.16 13.74 -7.45
C TYR A 116 22.64 13.90 -7.29
N LEU A 117 21.88 13.86 -8.38
CA LEU A 117 20.43 14.10 -8.38
C LEU A 117 19.70 12.96 -9.09
N GLY A 118 18.74 12.35 -8.41
CA GLY A 118 17.85 11.33 -8.97
C GLY A 118 16.40 11.74 -8.82
N GLY A 119 15.58 11.41 -9.82
CA GLY A 119 14.15 11.62 -9.81
C GLY A 119 13.38 10.30 -9.73
N SER A 120 12.18 10.34 -9.17
CA SER A 120 11.23 9.22 -9.23
C SER A 120 9.81 9.72 -9.48
N ILE A 121 9.04 8.94 -10.24
CA ILE A 121 7.61 9.15 -10.43
C ILE A 121 6.93 7.82 -10.16
N GLY A 122 5.79 7.84 -9.48
CA GLY A 122 5.05 6.60 -9.28
C GLY A 122 3.60 6.80 -8.90
N LEU A 123 2.82 5.76 -9.19
CA LEU A 123 1.44 5.61 -8.76
C LEU A 123 1.39 4.48 -7.72
N VAL A 124 1.00 4.83 -6.50
CA VAL A 124 0.92 3.91 -5.35
C VAL A 124 -0.43 4.05 -4.65
N PRO A 125 -1.13 2.96 -4.32
CA PRO A 125 -2.34 3.00 -3.52
C PRO A 125 -1.97 3.27 -2.05
N LEU A 126 -2.53 4.34 -1.48
CA LEU A 126 -2.34 4.71 -0.09
C LEU A 126 -3.24 3.89 0.86
N SER A 127 -4.50 3.72 0.50
CA SER A 127 -5.45 2.93 1.29
C SER A 127 -6.46 2.22 0.42
N SER A 128 -7.01 1.13 0.93
CA SER A 128 -8.06 0.36 0.27
C SER A 128 -9.25 0.12 1.21
N VAL A 129 -10.45 0.24 0.65
CA VAL A 129 -11.71 -0.09 1.29
C VAL A 129 -12.41 -1.16 0.47
N GLY A 130 -12.80 -2.23 1.14
CA GLY A 130 -13.48 -3.37 0.55
C GLY A 130 -14.12 -4.18 1.66
N TYR A 131 -15.44 -4.13 1.78
CA TYR A 131 -16.19 -4.99 2.70
C TYR A 131 -17.58 -5.27 2.15
N SER A 132 -18.13 -6.43 2.46
CA SER A 132 -19.53 -6.77 2.26
C SER A 132 -19.97 -7.73 3.35
N PHE A 133 -20.97 -7.35 4.14
CA PHE A 133 -21.53 -8.23 5.16
C PHE A 133 -23.02 -7.93 5.35
N GLY A 134 -23.80 -8.99 5.55
CA GLY A 134 -25.24 -8.91 5.79
C GLY A 134 -25.61 -9.49 7.15
N SER A 135 -26.56 -8.86 7.83
CA SER A 135 -27.17 -9.37 9.07
C SER A 135 -28.69 -9.38 8.95
N LYS A 136 -29.33 -10.43 9.46
CA LYS A 136 -30.77 -10.42 9.70
C LYS A 136 -31.07 -9.44 10.84
N VAL A 137 -32.01 -8.55 10.64
CA VAL A 137 -32.51 -7.60 11.64
C VAL A 137 -33.96 -7.96 11.93
N ASP A 138 -34.47 -7.69 13.13
CA ASP A 138 -35.89 -7.90 13.42
C ASP A 138 -36.73 -7.13 12.38
N ASN A 139 -37.55 -7.86 11.60
CA ASN A 139 -38.31 -7.38 10.44
C ASN A 139 -37.50 -6.94 9.19
N GLY A 140 -36.34 -7.56 8.91
CA GLY A 140 -35.64 -7.28 7.65
C GLY A 140 -34.25 -7.89 7.46
N THR A 141 -33.59 -7.51 6.37
CA THR A 141 -32.17 -7.79 6.13
C THR A 141 -31.42 -6.48 5.96
N SER A 142 -30.32 -6.29 6.70
CA SER A 142 -29.40 -5.18 6.48
C SER A 142 -28.15 -5.70 5.80
N LEU A 143 -27.82 -5.16 4.63
CA LEU A 143 -26.58 -5.43 3.90
C LEU A 143 -25.73 -4.16 3.91
N ARG A 144 -24.49 -4.27 4.36
CA ARG A 144 -23.52 -3.18 4.32
C ARG A 144 -22.39 -3.56 3.39
N GLN A 145 -22.11 -2.72 2.42
CA GLN A 145 -20.97 -2.87 1.52
C GLN A 145 -20.19 -1.57 1.44
N GLY A 146 -18.91 -1.65 1.09
CA GLY A 146 -18.10 -0.48 0.85
C GLY A 146 -16.94 -0.83 -0.07
N SER A 147 -16.62 0.10 -0.96
CA SER A 147 -15.58 -0.08 -1.96
C SER A 147 -14.86 1.22 -2.28
N GLY A 148 -13.63 1.09 -2.75
CA GLY A 148 -12.80 2.22 -3.19
C GLY A 148 -11.46 2.26 -2.48
N GLY A 149 -10.92 3.46 -2.34
CA GLY A 149 -9.61 3.67 -1.74
C GLY A 149 -8.98 4.98 -2.19
N LEU A 150 -7.78 5.24 -1.67
CA LEU A 150 -7.01 6.43 -1.97
C LEU A 150 -5.76 6.04 -2.73
N ASN A 151 -5.53 6.69 -3.88
CA ASN A 151 -4.34 6.52 -4.71
C ASN A 151 -3.49 7.78 -4.66
N GLN A 152 -2.18 7.60 -4.78
CA GLN A 152 -1.21 8.68 -4.78
C GLN A 152 -0.37 8.61 -6.04
N LEU A 153 -0.43 9.65 -6.86
CA LEU A 153 0.56 9.91 -7.90
C LEU A 153 1.63 10.83 -7.33
N TYR A 154 2.89 10.41 -7.28
CA TYR A 154 3.97 11.21 -6.72
C TYR A 154 5.05 11.53 -7.75
N PHE A 155 5.67 12.68 -7.55
CA PHE A 155 6.93 13.08 -8.14
C PHE A 155 7.93 13.35 -7.01
N GLY A 156 9.13 12.82 -7.16
CA GLY A 156 10.15 12.80 -6.13
C GLY A 156 11.51 13.20 -6.65
N LEU A 157 12.26 13.91 -5.81
CA LEU A 157 13.65 14.27 -6.06
C LEU A 157 14.51 13.88 -4.87
N GLY A 158 15.65 13.24 -5.15
CA GLY A 158 16.70 12.96 -4.19
C GLY A 158 18.00 13.65 -4.61
N VAL A 159 18.71 14.23 -3.65
CA VAL A 159 20.01 14.87 -3.83
C VAL A 159 21.05 14.28 -2.87
N ARG A 160 22.29 14.13 -3.34
CA ARG A 160 23.45 13.74 -2.53
C ARG A 160 24.40 14.93 -2.40
N PRO A 161 24.20 15.83 -1.40
CA PRO A 161 25.04 17.01 -1.22
C PRO A 161 26.46 16.67 -0.77
N PHE A 162 26.63 15.66 0.08
CA PHE A 162 27.91 15.21 0.60
C PHE A 162 28.03 13.69 0.49
N THR A 163 29.25 13.17 0.55
CA THR A 163 29.47 11.72 0.58
C THR A 163 28.80 11.12 1.82
N GLY A 164 27.96 10.11 1.61
CA GLY A 164 27.22 9.42 2.67
C GLY A 164 25.85 10.05 2.96
N LEU A 165 25.66 11.37 2.85
CA LEU A 165 24.37 12.01 3.12
C LEU A 165 23.53 12.16 1.84
N THR A 166 22.30 11.65 1.87
CA THR A 166 21.28 11.92 0.86
C THR A 166 20.04 12.52 1.50
N LEU A 167 19.45 13.47 0.78
CA LEU A 167 18.21 14.16 1.15
C LEU A 167 17.21 13.95 0.02
N GLY A 168 15.92 13.93 0.32
CA GLY A 168 14.90 13.85 -0.71
C GLY A 168 13.56 14.38 -0.27
N ALA A 169 12.75 14.72 -1.26
CA ALA A 169 11.39 15.18 -1.07
C ALA A 169 10.48 14.60 -2.17
N ASN A 170 9.26 14.27 -1.77
CA ASN A 170 8.16 13.83 -2.62
C ASN A 170 7.02 14.83 -2.52
N ILE A 171 6.48 15.20 -3.68
CA ILE A 171 5.19 15.84 -3.81
C ILE A 171 4.23 14.86 -4.47
N GLY A 172 3.15 14.53 -3.76
CA GLY A 172 2.11 13.63 -4.20
C GLY A 172 0.81 14.37 -4.47
N TYR A 173 0.04 13.91 -5.44
CA TYR A 173 -1.38 14.18 -5.60
C TYR A 173 -2.16 12.94 -5.16
N LEU A 174 -2.93 13.10 -4.09
CA LEU A 174 -3.81 12.11 -3.51
C LEU A 174 -5.20 12.26 -4.14
N PHE A 175 -5.69 11.17 -4.71
CA PHE A 175 -7.00 11.13 -5.34
C PHE A 175 -7.67 9.78 -5.10
N GLY A 176 -8.98 9.79 -4.95
CA GLY A 176 -9.75 8.57 -4.80
C GLY A 176 -11.12 8.84 -4.23
N THR A 177 -12.00 7.86 -4.40
CA THR A 177 -13.34 7.85 -3.85
C THR A 177 -13.49 6.64 -2.95
N THR A 178 -14.16 6.83 -1.83
CA THR A 178 -14.60 5.75 -0.95
C THR A 178 -16.12 5.81 -0.87
N ILE A 179 -16.76 4.71 -1.24
CA ILE A 179 -18.21 4.56 -1.26
C ILE A 179 -18.59 3.58 -0.15
N ASN A 180 -19.55 3.97 0.68
CA ASN A 180 -20.11 3.13 1.73
C ASN A 180 -21.62 3.07 1.57
N ASP A 181 -22.12 1.87 1.31
CA ASP A 181 -23.54 1.60 1.10
C ASP A 181 -24.11 0.80 2.26
N SER A 182 -25.30 1.20 2.70
CA SER A 182 -26.08 0.48 3.70
C SER A 182 -27.49 0.28 3.18
N TYR A 183 -27.79 -0.94 2.75
CA TYR A 183 -29.14 -1.37 2.40
C TYR A 183 -29.88 -1.82 3.66
N VAL A 184 -31.11 -1.36 3.81
CA VAL A 184 -32.05 -1.83 4.81
C VAL A 184 -33.30 -2.28 4.07
N THR A 185 -33.51 -3.60 4.01
CA THR A 185 -34.71 -4.19 3.42
C THR A 185 -35.66 -4.58 4.54
N THR A 186 -36.85 -3.99 4.55
CA THR A 186 -37.94 -4.34 5.48
C THR A 186 -38.64 -5.63 5.04
N SER A 187 -39.27 -6.35 5.98
CA SER A 187 -40.06 -7.56 5.71
C SER A 187 -41.27 -7.34 4.79
N ALA A 188 -41.69 -6.08 4.60
CA ALA A 188 -42.72 -5.66 3.64
C ALA A 188 -42.19 -5.43 2.21
N GLY A 189 -40.89 -5.62 1.97
CA GLY A 189 -40.26 -5.50 0.65
C GLY A 189 -39.70 -4.12 0.30
N SER A 190 -39.91 -3.08 1.13
CA SER A 190 -39.26 -1.77 0.97
C SER A 190 -37.77 -1.88 1.26
N THR A 191 -36.94 -1.40 0.33
CA THR A 191 -35.48 -1.32 0.48
C THR A 191 -35.04 0.13 0.46
N THR A 192 -34.49 0.61 1.56
CA THR A 192 -33.85 1.93 1.63
C THR A 192 -32.34 1.76 1.47
N LEU A 193 -31.73 2.55 0.58
CA LEU A 193 -30.28 2.67 0.48
C LEU A 193 -29.81 3.98 1.10
N PHE A 194 -28.81 3.88 1.98
CA PHE A 194 -27.98 5.00 2.41
C PHE A 194 -26.59 4.83 1.80
N GLU A 195 -26.25 5.69 0.85
CA GLU A 195 -24.92 5.74 0.23
C GLU A 195 -24.17 6.95 0.79
N ARG A 196 -22.89 6.75 1.11
CA ARG A 196 -21.98 7.84 1.44
C ARG A 196 -20.74 7.77 0.58
N VAL A 197 -20.45 8.88 -0.08
CA VAL A 197 -19.25 9.04 -0.89
C VAL A 197 -18.31 10.04 -0.22
N ILE A 198 -17.06 9.64 -0.08
CA ILE A 198 -15.95 10.52 0.31
C ILE A 198 -15.03 10.61 -0.90
N GLU A 199 -14.96 11.79 -1.49
CA GLU A 199 -14.03 12.10 -2.58
C GLU A 199 -12.88 12.94 -2.05
N VAL A 200 -11.67 12.42 -2.17
CA VAL A 200 -10.44 13.10 -1.76
C VAL A 200 -9.72 13.59 -3.00
N ARG A 201 -9.30 14.86 -2.96
CA ARG A 201 -8.41 15.48 -3.95
C ARG A 201 -7.49 16.41 -3.20
N ASP A 202 -6.27 15.97 -2.97
CA ASP A 202 -5.36 16.68 -2.11
C ASP A 202 -3.89 16.49 -2.52
N TYR A 203 -3.00 17.34 -2.03
CA TYR A 203 -1.56 17.12 -2.17
C TYR A 203 -0.99 16.38 -0.96
N ARG A 204 0.20 15.81 -1.06
CA ARG A 204 0.91 15.21 0.08
C ARG A 204 2.40 15.49 -0.05
N LEU A 205 3.03 15.84 1.05
CA LEU A 205 4.47 16.06 1.10
C LEU A 205 5.12 14.97 1.94
N GLN A 206 6.26 14.48 1.49
CA GLN A 206 7.07 13.54 2.26
C GLN A 206 8.53 13.91 2.09
N PHE A 207 9.26 13.96 3.19
CA PHE A 207 10.68 14.27 3.25
C PHE A 207 11.45 13.05 3.73
N GLY A 208 12.68 12.92 3.24
CA GLY A 208 13.55 11.79 3.53
C GLY A 208 14.99 12.23 3.72
N ILE A 209 15.68 11.57 4.63
CA ILE A 209 17.11 11.71 4.89
C ILE A 209 17.69 10.31 5.01
N GLN A 210 18.84 10.06 4.38
CA GLN A 210 19.63 8.86 4.65
C GLN A 210 21.10 9.24 4.85
N TYR A 211 21.76 8.56 5.77
CA TYR A 211 23.18 8.68 5.99
C TYR A 211 23.84 7.31 5.94
N ALA A 212 24.68 7.09 4.93
CA ALA A 212 25.42 5.86 4.70
C ALA A 212 26.87 6.03 5.16
N LEU A 213 27.22 5.32 6.24
CA LEU A 213 28.55 5.22 6.80
C LEU A 213 29.23 3.93 6.27
N PRO A 214 30.25 4.03 5.42
CA PRO A 214 31.09 2.89 5.09
C PRO A 214 31.94 2.53 6.32
N ILE A 215 31.75 1.33 6.87
CA ILE A 215 32.57 0.86 8.00
C ILE A 215 33.93 0.39 7.46
N ASN A 216 33.89 -0.39 6.39
CA ASN A 216 35.04 -0.94 5.69
C ASN A 216 34.80 -0.83 4.17
N GLY A 217 35.76 -1.28 3.36
CA GLY A 217 35.58 -1.30 1.89
C GLY A 217 34.44 -2.20 1.37
N ARG A 218 33.80 -3.01 2.23
CA ARG A 218 32.70 -3.92 1.84
C ARG A 218 31.48 -3.89 2.76
N ASP A 219 31.61 -3.25 3.93
CA ASP A 219 30.56 -3.18 4.94
C ASP A 219 30.03 -1.76 5.04
N LYS A 220 28.71 -1.63 5.11
CA LYS A 220 28.04 -0.32 5.09
C LYS A 220 26.89 -0.31 6.08
N LEU A 221 26.87 0.69 6.95
CA LEU A 221 25.74 0.98 7.82
C LEU A 221 25.00 2.20 7.25
N THR A 222 23.70 2.12 7.10
CA THR A 222 22.86 3.21 6.61
C THR A 222 21.76 3.48 7.62
N ALA A 223 21.61 4.72 8.05
CA ALA A 223 20.47 5.18 8.82
C ALA A 223 19.54 5.97 7.90
N GLY A 224 18.23 5.81 8.07
CA GLY A 224 17.22 6.50 7.28
C GLY A 224 16.12 7.07 8.15
N VAL A 225 15.68 8.28 7.84
CA VAL A 225 14.53 8.93 8.49
C VAL A 225 13.62 9.48 7.41
N THR A 226 12.31 9.33 7.61
CA THR A 226 11.27 9.92 6.77
C THR A 226 10.24 10.63 7.62
N TYR A 227 9.74 11.73 7.09
CA TYR A 227 8.72 12.54 7.74
C TYR A 227 7.67 12.98 6.73
N THR A 228 6.41 12.70 7.03
CA THR A 228 5.25 13.20 6.27
C THR A 228 4.46 14.10 7.22
N PRO A 229 4.33 15.41 6.93
CA PRO A 229 3.52 16.31 7.75
C PRO A 229 2.05 15.88 7.79
N GLY A 230 1.43 15.98 8.97
CA GLY A 230 0.00 15.81 9.14
C GLY A 230 -0.78 17.01 8.60
N LYS A 231 -1.97 16.77 8.06
CA LYS A 231 -2.85 17.85 7.60
C LYS A 231 -4.30 17.42 7.45
N THR A 232 -5.20 18.40 7.38
CA THR A 232 -6.59 18.19 7.00
C THR A 232 -6.70 17.83 5.52
N LEU A 233 -7.53 16.86 5.21
CA LEU A 233 -7.82 16.43 3.84
C LEU A 233 -8.65 17.48 3.10
N LEU A 234 -8.32 17.67 1.82
CA LEU A 234 -9.12 18.43 0.87
C LEU A 234 -9.99 17.50 0.01
N GLY A 235 -11.21 17.95 -0.29
CA GLY A 235 -12.20 17.20 -1.05
C GLY A 235 -13.61 17.44 -0.52
N HIS A 236 -14.52 16.56 -0.91
CA HIS A 236 -15.94 16.67 -0.59
C HIS A 236 -16.48 15.31 -0.13
N THR A 237 -17.47 15.35 0.75
CA THR A 237 -18.27 14.18 1.06
C THR A 237 -19.74 14.53 0.94
N TRP A 238 -20.50 13.58 0.41
CA TRP A 238 -21.94 13.68 0.33
C TRP A 238 -22.62 12.37 0.72
N GLY A 239 -23.82 12.50 1.26
CA GLY A 239 -24.70 11.40 1.56
C GLY A 239 -25.88 11.41 0.59
N ILE A 240 -26.20 10.26 0.04
CA ILE A 240 -27.39 10.02 -0.76
C ILE A 240 -28.28 9.07 0.02
N LYS A 241 -29.56 9.42 0.15
CA LYS A 241 -30.58 8.53 0.70
C LYS A 241 -31.68 8.41 -0.32
N TYR A 242 -32.11 7.18 -0.58
CA TYR A 242 -33.31 6.96 -1.39
C TYR A 242 -34.02 5.69 -0.95
N ASP A 243 -35.36 5.74 -1.00
CA ASP A 243 -36.18 4.55 -0.90
C ASP A 243 -36.38 3.98 -2.31
N VAL A 244 -35.80 2.80 -2.56
CA VAL A 244 -35.79 2.14 -3.88
C VAL A 244 -37.22 1.92 -4.41
N ASN A 245 -38.22 1.86 -3.52
CA ASN A 245 -39.60 1.56 -3.88
C ASN A 245 -40.55 2.78 -3.85
N ALA A 246 -40.16 3.91 -3.26
CA ALA A 246 -41.05 5.07 -3.07
C ALA A 246 -40.67 6.30 -3.90
N ASP A 247 -39.36 6.54 -4.13
CA ASP A 247 -38.88 7.70 -4.86
C ASP A 247 -38.68 7.35 -6.33
N THR A 248 -39.75 7.12 -7.09
CA THR A 248 -39.65 6.89 -8.56
C THR A 248 -40.16 8.10 -9.33
N ASP A 249 -39.42 8.54 -10.36
CA ASP A 249 -39.95 9.52 -11.31
C ASP A 249 -41.08 8.91 -12.16
N GLY A 250 -41.76 9.73 -12.98
CA GLY A 250 -42.83 9.27 -13.86
C GLY A 250 -42.45 8.19 -14.90
N SER A 251 -41.19 7.76 -14.95
CA SER A 251 -40.66 6.66 -15.77
C SER A 251 -40.25 5.41 -14.96
N GLY A 252 -40.41 5.43 -13.64
CA GLY A 252 -40.05 4.32 -12.75
C GLY A 252 -38.57 4.29 -12.34
N ALA A 253 -37.82 5.36 -12.57
CA ALA A 253 -36.41 5.49 -12.17
C ALA A 253 -36.30 6.11 -10.77
N ALA A 254 -35.45 5.56 -9.90
CA ALA A 254 -35.26 6.08 -8.55
C ALA A 254 -34.71 7.53 -8.58
N VAL A 255 -35.29 8.47 -7.82
CA VAL A 255 -34.84 9.86 -7.68
C VAL A 255 -34.06 10.02 -6.37
N PRO A 256 -32.71 10.01 -6.41
CA PRO A 256 -31.92 10.13 -5.21
C PRO A 256 -31.99 11.55 -4.62
N ASP A 257 -32.32 11.67 -3.33
CA ASP A 257 -32.18 12.93 -2.60
C ASP A 257 -30.78 13.05 -1.98
N THR A 258 -30.13 14.21 -2.18
CA THR A 258 -28.81 14.49 -1.60
C THR A 258 -29.02 15.03 -0.19
N VAL A 259 -28.91 14.15 0.80
CA VAL A 259 -29.17 14.48 2.22
C VAL A 259 -28.11 15.41 2.81
N GLY A 260 -26.94 15.53 2.18
CA GLY A 260 -25.98 16.55 2.56
C GLY A 260 -24.72 16.55 1.71
N TYR A 261 -24.15 17.74 1.51
CA TYR A 261 -22.87 17.98 0.83
C TYR A 261 -21.99 18.84 1.73
N THR A 262 -20.79 18.37 2.07
CA THR A 262 -19.85 19.12 2.93
C THR A 262 -18.42 18.97 2.44
N SER A 263 -17.61 20.00 2.67
CA SER A 263 -16.16 19.91 2.49
C SER A 263 -15.55 19.00 3.57
N LEU A 264 -14.45 18.32 3.20
CA LEU A 264 -13.63 17.52 4.12
C LEU A 264 -12.74 18.39 5.03
N LYS A 265 -12.46 19.64 4.64
CA LYS A 265 -11.53 20.53 5.32
C LYS A 265 -11.96 20.77 6.77
N GLY A 266 -11.06 20.50 7.72
CA GLY A 266 -11.31 20.66 9.16
C GLY A 266 -12.17 19.57 9.81
N LYS A 267 -12.59 18.56 9.04
CA LYS A 267 -13.41 17.43 9.50
C LYS A 267 -12.73 16.08 9.33
N TYR A 268 -11.82 15.98 8.36
CA TYR A 268 -11.08 14.78 8.02
C TYR A 268 -9.60 15.14 7.94
N SER A 269 -8.72 14.38 8.60
CA SER A 269 -7.29 14.64 8.61
C SER A 269 -6.44 13.38 8.50
N LEU A 270 -5.26 13.53 7.89
CA LEU A 270 -4.20 12.53 7.95
C LEU A 270 -3.19 12.98 9.02
N PRO A 271 -2.80 12.09 9.96
CA PRO A 271 -1.78 12.42 10.92
C PRO A 271 -0.41 12.50 10.24
N GLU A 272 0.53 13.10 10.95
CA GLU A 272 1.93 13.00 10.57
C GLU A 272 2.42 11.55 10.59
N THR A 273 3.43 11.24 9.79
CA THR A 273 4.06 9.92 9.76
C THR A 273 5.55 10.07 9.93
N TRP A 274 6.08 9.37 10.93
CA TRP A 274 7.49 9.25 11.20
C TRP A 274 7.95 7.84 10.85
N GLY A 275 9.02 7.72 10.08
CA GLY A 275 9.65 6.44 9.75
C GLY A 275 11.14 6.51 10.02
N ILE A 276 11.68 5.56 10.78
CA ILE A 276 13.11 5.46 11.09
C ILE A 276 13.57 4.06 10.73
N GLY A 277 14.72 3.95 10.08
CA GLY A 277 15.31 2.68 9.67
C GLY A 277 16.81 2.62 9.93
N LEU A 278 17.30 1.40 10.17
CA LEU A 278 18.71 1.07 10.23
C LEU A 278 18.99 -0.14 9.35
N ASN A 279 19.91 0.01 8.41
CA ASN A 279 20.27 -1.00 7.43
C ASN A 279 21.77 -1.31 7.54
N TYR A 280 22.12 -2.57 7.69
CA TYR A 280 23.49 -3.06 7.69
C TYR A 280 23.72 -4.01 6.52
N VAL A 281 24.71 -3.68 5.70
CA VAL A 281 25.16 -4.51 4.58
C VAL A 281 26.52 -5.08 4.90
N TRP A 282 26.60 -6.41 5.02
CA TRP A 282 27.84 -7.15 5.24
C TRP A 282 28.36 -7.76 3.95
N ASN A 283 29.62 -7.43 3.62
CA ASN A 283 30.38 -7.99 2.50
C ASN A 283 29.62 -7.94 1.15
N GLU A 284 28.78 -6.92 0.95
CA GLU A 284 27.87 -6.76 -0.19
C GLU A 284 26.91 -7.95 -0.47
N LYS A 285 26.78 -8.88 0.47
CA LYS A 285 26.02 -10.13 0.28
C LYS A 285 24.79 -10.21 1.16
N LEU A 286 24.94 -9.89 2.43
CA LEU A 286 23.86 -9.94 3.41
C LEU A 286 23.47 -8.52 3.78
N MET A 287 22.22 -8.18 3.54
CA MET A 287 21.58 -6.95 4.00
C MET A 287 20.62 -7.31 5.13
N VAL A 288 20.64 -6.57 6.22
CA VAL A 288 19.66 -6.67 7.31
C VAL A 288 19.17 -5.27 7.63
N GLU A 289 17.85 -5.09 7.69
CA GLU A 289 17.24 -3.79 7.95
C GLU A 289 16.13 -3.91 8.99
N ALA A 290 16.09 -2.96 9.91
CA ALA A 290 15.06 -2.83 10.93
C ALA A 290 14.44 -1.44 10.86
N ASP A 291 13.11 -1.40 10.80
CA ASP A 291 12.33 -0.19 10.62
C ASP A 291 11.27 -0.01 11.70
N PHE A 292 11.02 1.24 12.04
CA PHE A 292 9.95 1.67 12.94
C PHE A 292 9.14 2.80 12.31
N THR A 293 7.83 2.61 12.24
CA THR A 293 6.86 3.62 11.77
C THR A 293 5.98 4.05 12.94
N TYR A 294 5.71 5.35 13.07
CA TYR A 294 4.77 5.91 14.03
C TYR A 294 3.81 6.92 13.39
N GLN A 295 2.52 6.80 13.69
CA GLN A 295 1.46 7.69 13.22
C GLN A 295 0.45 7.97 14.35
N PRO A 296 0.34 9.21 14.85
CA PRO A 296 -0.53 9.57 15.97
C PRO A 296 -1.99 9.77 15.55
N TRP A 297 -2.65 8.72 15.05
CA TRP A 297 -4.04 8.74 14.58
C TRP A 297 -5.09 9.07 15.65
N LYS A 298 -4.77 8.93 16.94
CA LYS A 298 -5.70 9.26 18.03
C LYS A 298 -6.20 10.71 17.99
N ASN A 299 -5.37 11.62 17.47
CA ASN A 299 -5.67 13.05 17.37
C ASN A 299 -6.16 13.44 15.96
N ALA A 300 -6.37 12.48 15.07
CA ALA A 300 -6.84 12.77 13.72
C ALA A 300 -8.36 13.04 13.75
N ASP A 301 -8.76 14.18 13.21
CA ASP A 301 -10.17 14.51 13.00
C ASP A 301 -10.79 13.58 11.97
N PHE A 302 -11.94 12.99 12.34
CA PHE A 302 -12.76 12.14 11.47
C PHE A 302 -14.23 12.29 11.84
N ASP A 303 -14.85 13.32 11.28
CA ASP A 303 -16.22 13.68 11.58
C ASP A 303 -17.21 12.83 10.76
N LEU A 304 -17.60 11.71 11.35
CA LEU A 304 -18.80 10.98 10.97
C LEU A 304 -19.99 11.67 11.65
N ASN A 305 -20.88 12.30 10.89
CA ASN A 305 -22.13 12.85 11.42
C ASN A 305 -22.74 11.88 12.45
N LYS A 306 -22.86 12.35 13.70
CA LYS A 306 -23.16 11.56 14.91
C LYS A 306 -24.50 10.80 14.87
N GLU A 307 -25.35 11.05 13.87
CA GLU A 307 -26.68 10.46 13.74
C GLU A 307 -26.68 9.02 13.19
N PHE A 308 -25.59 8.51 12.58
CA PHE A 308 -25.66 7.28 11.77
C PHE A 308 -24.86 6.03 12.19
N ASN A 309 -23.96 6.06 13.19
CA ASN A 309 -23.47 4.90 13.99
C ASN A 309 -22.14 5.16 14.71
N GLU A 310 -21.93 4.37 15.78
CA GLU A 310 -20.71 4.10 16.57
C GLU A 310 -19.52 5.04 16.33
N SER A 311 -19.20 5.86 17.35
CA SER A 311 -17.99 6.68 17.40
C SER A 311 -16.77 5.87 16.95
N THR A 312 -16.30 6.13 15.73
CA THR A 312 -15.09 5.48 15.21
C THR A 312 -13.92 6.13 15.92
N GLU A 313 -13.46 5.47 16.99
CA GLU A 313 -12.26 5.88 17.70
C GLU A 313 -11.03 5.37 16.96
N PHE A 314 -9.99 6.18 16.91
CA PHE A 314 -8.68 5.75 16.42
C PHE A 314 -7.69 5.55 17.56
N ASN A 315 -6.76 4.64 17.32
CA ASN A 315 -5.58 4.41 18.16
C ASN A 315 -4.33 4.86 17.41
N ASN A 316 -3.24 5.15 18.12
CA ASN A 316 -1.97 5.46 17.48
C ASN A 316 -1.41 4.22 16.77
N ARG A 317 -1.09 4.35 15.49
CA ARG A 317 -0.47 3.27 14.72
C ARG A 317 1.02 3.28 14.95
N TRP A 318 1.58 2.11 15.19
CA TRP A 318 3.02 1.91 15.17
C TRP A 318 3.33 0.55 14.59
N LYS A 319 4.41 0.47 13.81
CA LYS A 319 4.84 -0.74 13.12
C LYS A 319 6.33 -0.93 13.35
N PHE A 320 6.71 -2.13 13.76
CA PHE A 320 8.09 -2.60 13.77
C PHE A 320 8.26 -3.66 12.68
N ALA A 321 9.29 -3.53 11.87
CA ALA A 321 9.60 -4.49 10.82
C ALA A 321 11.09 -4.85 10.85
N LEU A 322 11.40 -6.11 10.55
CA LEU A 322 12.76 -6.63 10.45
C LEU A 322 12.85 -7.49 9.19
N GLY A 323 13.86 -7.23 8.36
CA GLY A 323 14.04 -7.91 7.09
C GLY A 323 15.50 -8.22 6.80
N ALA A 324 15.74 -9.27 6.03
CA ALA A 324 17.05 -9.62 5.54
C ALA A 324 17.00 -10.04 4.07
N GLN A 325 18.05 -9.68 3.32
CA GLN A 325 18.29 -10.15 1.97
C GLN A 325 19.68 -10.77 1.87
N LEU A 326 19.75 -12.00 1.38
CA LEU A 326 20.99 -12.69 1.04
C LEU A 326 21.12 -12.82 -0.48
N THR A 327 22.18 -12.23 -1.02
CA THR A 327 22.63 -12.45 -2.39
C THR A 327 24.00 -13.11 -2.34
N PRO A 328 24.11 -14.45 -2.50
CA PRO A 328 25.36 -15.17 -2.29
C PRO A 328 26.54 -14.62 -3.11
N ARG A 329 26.32 -14.34 -4.40
CA ARG A 329 27.27 -13.68 -5.30
C ARG A 329 26.56 -12.94 -6.42
N ALA A 330 26.92 -11.67 -6.64
CA ALA A 330 26.42 -10.90 -7.80
C ALA A 330 26.83 -11.50 -9.16
N ARG A 331 27.94 -12.25 -9.21
CA ARG A 331 28.45 -12.96 -10.38
C ARG A 331 28.73 -14.41 -9.99
N GLY A 332 28.09 -15.36 -10.66
CA GLY A 332 28.20 -16.78 -10.37
C GLY A 332 27.09 -17.59 -11.02
N ASN A 333 26.91 -18.81 -10.54
CA ASN A 333 25.84 -19.70 -10.99
C ASN A 333 24.47 -19.07 -10.72
N TYR A 334 23.44 -19.47 -11.47
CA TYR A 334 22.11 -18.83 -11.39
C TYR A 334 21.59 -18.73 -9.94
N ALA A 335 21.63 -19.81 -9.17
CA ALA A 335 21.20 -19.82 -7.77
C ALA A 335 22.02 -18.88 -6.86
N GLN A 336 23.29 -18.62 -7.18
CA GLN A 336 24.12 -17.68 -6.41
C GLN A 336 23.74 -16.23 -6.68
N ARG A 337 23.12 -15.94 -7.84
CA ARG A 337 22.65 -14.61 -8.22
C ARG A 337 21.22 -14.32 -7.76
N VAL A 338 20.50 -15.33 -7.24
CA VAL A 338 19.15 -15.14 -6.70
C VAL A 338 19.23 -14.35 -5.40
N ASN A 339 18.33 -13.38 -5.24
CA ASN A 339 18.16 -12.66 -3.98
C ASN A 339 17.17 -13.43 -3.12
N TYR A 340 17.62 -13.97 -2.00
CA TYR A 340 16.77 -14.63 -1.01
C TYR A 340 16.35 -13.62 0.04
N ARG A 341 15.06 -13.51 0.32
CA ARG A 341 14.52 -12.54 1.27
C ARG A 341 13.66 -13.22 2.31
N LEU A 342 13.78 -12.74 3.54
CA LEU A 342 12.97 -13.13 4.68
C LEU A 342 12.73 -11.89 5.53
N GLY A 343 11.54 -11.77 6.10
CA GLY A 343 11.25 -10.69 7.03
C GLY A 343 10.00 -10.96 7.83
N GLY A 344 9.74 -10.10 8.79
CA GLY A 344 8.54 -10.12 9.60
C GLY A 344 8.25 -8.75 10.16
N PHE A 345 7.01 -8.55 10.55
CA PHE A 345 6.57 -7.29 11.14
C PHE A 345 5.51 -7.50 12.20
N TYR A 346 5.41 -6.52 13.08
CA TYR A 346 4.36 -6.39 14.07
C TYR A 346 3.84 -4.96 14.04
N SER A 347 2.53 -4.79 13.96
CA SER A 347 1.87 -3.50 13.87
C SER A 347 0.70 -3.43 14.84
N ASN A 348 0.62 -2.33 15.59
CA ASN A 348 -0.63 -1.90 16.20
C ASN A 348 -1.35 -1.01 15.19
N ASP A 349 -2.53 -1.40 14.75
CA ASP A 349 -3.30 -0.67 13.75
C ASP A 349 -3.92 0.60 14.34
N TYR A 350 -4.28 1.55 13.48
CA TYR A 350 -4.99 2.76 13.89
C TYR A 350 -6.47 2.49 14.19
N ILE A 351 -7.01 1.40 13.66
CA ILE A 351 -8.42 1.02 13.81
C ILE A 351 -8.67 0.51 15.24
N LYS A 352 -9.73 1.03 15.85
CA LYS A 352 -10.27 0.54 17.12
C LYS A 352 -11.69 0.04 16.89
N VAL A 353 -11.98 -1.18 17.33
CA VAL A 353 -13.31 -1.79 17.17
C VAL A 353 -13.92 -2.04 18.53
N ARG A 354 -15.04 -1.36 18.83
CA ARG A 354 -15.73 -1.46 20.13
C ARG A 354 -14.77 -1.31 21.32
N GLY A 355 -13.88 -0.32 21.25
CA GLY A 355 -12.86 -0.07 22.28
C GLY A 355 -11.65 -1.03 22.28
N ASN A 356 -11.60 -2.04 21.42
CA ASN A 356 -10.48 -2.98 21.30
C ASN A 356 -9.49 -2.51 20.22
N ASN A 357 -8.20 -2.66 20.50
CA ASN A 357 -7.13 -2.34 19.57
C ASN A 357 -6.95 -3.48 18.57
N VAL A 358 -6.74 -3.15 17.30
CA VAL A 358 -6.42 -4.15 16.28
C VAL A 358 -4.92 -4.30 16.18
N ARG A 359 -4.45 -5.54 16.30
CA ARG A 359 -3.04 -5.91 16.15
C ARG A 359 -2.86 -6.73 14.90
N GLU A 360 -1.71 -6.56 14.29
CA GLU A 360 -1.32 -7.26 13.08
C GLU A 360 0.12 -7.75 13.22
N TYR A 361 0.38 -8.95 12.73
CA TYR A 361 1.74 -9.44 12.56
C TYR A 361 1.82 -10.25 11.29
N GLY A 362 3.00 -10.27 10.69
CA GLY A 362 3.21 -10.97 9.43
C GLY A 362 4.60 -11.55 9.30
N LEU A 363 4.67 -12.58 8.47
CA LEU A 363 5.91 -13.22 8.03
C LEU A 363 5.95 -13.16 6.51
N THR A 364 7.10 -12.78 5.98
CA THR A 364 7.30 -12.57 4.55
C THR A 364 8.52 -13.32 4.08
N MET A 365 8.44 -13.89 2.89
CA MET A 365 9.59 -14.46 2.21
C MET A 365 9.53 -14.12 0.73
N GLY A 366 10.67 -14.11 0.06
CA GLY A 366 10.65 -13.90 -1.39
C GLY A 366 11.96 -14.12 -2.09
N PHE A 367 11.88 -14.08 -3.41
CA PHE A 367 12.97 -14.38 -4.32
C PHE A 367 13.07 -13.29 -5.38
N GLY A 368 14.25 -12.72 -5.57
CA GLY A 368 14.59 -11.89 -6.72
C GLY A 368 15.33 -12.73 -7.75
N LEU A 369 14.67 -13.05 -8.86
CA LEU A 369 15.17 -13.87 -9.94
C LEU A 369 15.75 -12.98 -11.04
N PRO A 370 17.08 -12.93 -11.22
CA PRO A 370 17.69 -12.13 -12.28
C PRO A 370 17.43 -12.77 -13.65
N ALA A 371 16.89 -12.00 -14.58
CA ALA A 371 16.64 -12.47 -15.94
C ALA A 371 17.97 -12.72 -16.68
N PRO A 372 18.12 -13.84 -17.42
CA PRO A 372 19.32 -14.09 -18.22
C PRO A 372 19.49 -13.02 -19.32
N GLY A 373 20.68 -12.42 -19.39
CA GLY A 373 21.04 -11.50 -20.48
C GLY A 373 20.55 -10.05 -20.32
N SER A 374 19.86 -9.71 -19.23
CA SER A 374 19.53 -8.31 -18.90
C SER A 374 19.84 -8.00 -17.43
N LYS A 375 19.68 -6.74 -17.01
CA LYS A 375 19.76 -6.34 -15.59
C LYS A 375 18.40 -6.43 -14.89
N THR A 376 17.36 -6.92 -15.58
CA THR A 376 16.00 -7.07 -15.05
C THR A 376 15.95 -8.12 -13.93
N VAL A 377 15.17 -7.84 -12.89
CA VAL A 377 14.92 -8.78 -11.79
C VAL A 377 13.41 -8.97 -11.63
N ILE A 378 12.98 -10.23 -11.65
CA ILE A 378 11.61 -10.61 -11.35
C ILE A 378 11.56 -10.96 -9.85
N ASN A 379 10.79 -10.20 -9.08
CA ASN A 379 10.58 -10.43 -7.66
C ASN A 379 9.30 -11.21 -7.45
N ILE A 380 9.36 -12.29 -6.68
CA ILE A 380 8.20 -13.03 -6.20
C ILE A 380 8.24 -13.00 -4.68
N GLY A 381 7.18 -12.49 -4.07
CA GLY A 381 7.01 -12.38 -2.62
C GLY A 381 5.80 -13.17 -2.15
N PHE A 382 5.93 -13.76 -0.97
CA PHE A 382 4.86 -14.40 -0.23
C PHE A 382 4.77 -13.70 1.13
N GLU A 383 3.58 -13.27 1.49
CA GLU A 383 3.28 -12.63 2.77
C GLU A 383 2.14 -13.38 3.43
N TRP A 384 2.37 -13.84 4.66
CA TRP A 384 1.32 -14.26 5.55
C TRP A 384 1.13 -13.20 6.61
N ARG A 385 -0.11 -12.77 6.81
CA ARG A 385 -0.45 -11.69 7.74
C ARG A 385 -1.67 -12.09 8.55
N HIS A 386 -1.57 -11.95 9.85
CA HIS A 386 -2.65 -12.23 10.80
C HIS A 386 -3.08 -10.93 11.48
N ARG A 387 -4.39 -10.68 11.50
CA ARG A 387 -4.98 -9.48 12.08
C ARG A 387 -6.11 -9.85 13.04
N GLN A 388 -6.09 -9.25 14.23
CA GLN A 388 -7.06 -9.55 15.28
C GLN A 388 -7.26 -8.38 16.26
N ALA A 389 -8.49 -8.18 16.73
CA ALA A 389 -8.78 -7.33 17.88
C ALA A 389 -8.27 -7.91 19.21
N ASN A 390 -7.84 -7.02 20.12
CA ASN A 390 -7.33 -7.33 21.45
C ASN A 390 -7.78 -6.25 22.46
N PRO A 391 -8.12 -6.60 23.72
CA PRO A 391 -8.04 -7.92 24.36
C PRO A 391 -9.13 -8.91 23.93
N MET A 392 -10.30 -8.45 23.49
CA MET A 392 -11.38 -9.33 23.07
C MET A 392 -11.24 -9.71 21.59
N PRO A 393 -11.06 -11.01 21.25
CA PRO A 393 -10.99 -11.46 19.87
C PRO A 393 -12.36 -11.37 19.22
N LEU A 394 -12.65 -10.27 18.52
CA LEU A 394 -13.88 -10.10 17.74
C LEU A 394 -13.80 -10.90 16.43
N ILE A 395 -13.17 -10.33 15.40
CA ILE A 395 -12.96 -10.97 14.11
C ILE A 395 -11.48 -11.33 13.95
N LYS A 396 -11.19 -12.57 13.59
CA LYS A 396 -9.85 -13.03 13.22
C LYS A 396 -9.73 -13.06 11.71
N GLU A 397 -8.67 -12.47 11.17
CA GLU A 397 -8.40 -12.49 9.74
C GLU A 397 -7.00 -13.03 9.47
N ASN A 398 -6.90 -13.93 8.50
CA ASN A 398 -5.63 -14.37 7.94
C ASN A 398 -5.60 -13.97 6.47
N TYR A 399 -4.50 -13.35 6.07
CA TYR A 399 -4.21 -12.97 4.71
C TYR A 399 -3.04 -13.79 4.23
N PHE A 400 -3.14 -14.33 3.03
CA PHE A 400 -2.02 -14.87 2.29
C PHE A 400 -1.91 -14.15 0.96
N SER A 401 -0.87 -13.33 0.83
CA SER A 401 -0.64 -12.49 -0.32
C SER A 401 0.55 -13.01 -1.13
N VAL A 402 0.39 -13.05 -2.45
CA VAL A 402 1.44 -13.35 -3.41
C VAL A 402 1.66 -12.12 -4.27
N THR A 403 2.87 -11.58 -4.23
CA THR A 403 3.25 -10.38 -4.98
C THR A 403 4.23 -10.75 -6.08
N LEU A 404 3.90 -10.42 -7.33
CA LEU A 404 4.81 -10.48 -8.47
C LEU A 404 5.22 -9.06 -8.84
N GLY A 405 6.51 -8.76 -8.71
CA GLY A 405 7.10 -7.49 -9.14
C GLY A 405 8.09 -7.69 -10.27
N VAL A 406 8.09 -6.79 -11.25
CA VAL A 406 9.09 -6.80 -12.32
C VAL A 406 9.85 -5.49 -12.30
N ASN A 407 11.14 -5.58 -11.96
CA ASN A 407 12.06 -4.47 -11.98
C ASN A 407 12.89 -4.51 -13.26
N PHE A 408 12.58 -3.62 -14.20
CA PHE A 408 13.37 -3.39 -15.39
C PHE A 408 14.48 -2.41 -15.08
N ASN A 409 15.71 -2.83 -15.40
CA ASN A 409 16.90 -1.99 -15.28
C ASN A 409 17.55 -1.93 -16.65
N GLU A 410 17.40 -0.80 -17.33
CA GLU A 410 17.93 -0.58 -18.67
C GLU A 410 18.88 0.61 -18.70
N LEU A 411 19.82 0.59 -19.64
CA LEU A 411 20.70 1.73 -19.87
C LEU A 411 19.93 2.79 -20.65
N TRP A 412 19.74 3.96 -20.04
CA TRP A 412 19.08 5.07 -20.69
C TRP A 412 19.98 5.60 -21.83
N PHE A 413 19.39 5.94 -22.98
CA PHE A 413 20.07 6.34 -24.23
C PHE A 413 20.90 5.29 -24.98
N TYR A 414 20.86 4.00 -24.61
CA TYR A 414 21.46 2.97 -25.46
C TYR A 414 20.52 2.65 -26.63
N GLN A 415 20.64 3.39 -27.74
CA GLN A 415 20.04 2.96 -29.00
C GLN A 415 20.63 1.59 -29.35
N SER A 416 19.78 0.56 -29.32
CA SER A 416 20.11 -0.75 -29.87
C SER A 416 20.51 -0.57 -31.33
N LYS A 417 21.82 -0.56 -31.61
CA LYS A 417 22.34 -0.74 -32.96
C LYS A 417 22.16 -2.21 -33.35
N ILE A 418 20.93 -2.60 -33.67
CA ILE A 418 20.66 -3.83 -34.39
C ILE A 418 19.82 -3.43 -35.61
N ARG A 419 20.50 -3.48 -36.76
CA ARG A 419 19.96 -3.53 -38.12
C ARG A 419 19.31 -4.87 -38.37
#